data_AF-A0A485JDP2-F1
#
_entry.id   AF-A0A485JDP2-F1
#
_cell.length_a   1.000
_cell.length_b   1.000
_cell.length_c   1.000
_cell.angle_alpha   90.00
_cell.angle_beta   90.00
_cell.angle_gamma   90.00
#
_symmetry.space_group_name_H-M   'P 1'
#
loop_
_entity.id
_entity.type
_entity.pdbx_description
1 polymer ?
#
loop_
_entity_poly.entity_id
_entity_poly.type
_entity_poly.pdbx_seq_one_letter_code
_entity_poly.pdbx_strand_id
1 'polypeptide(L)'
;MNNRIGFFLHIPFPTPEIFNALPTYDTLLEQLCDYDLLGFQTENDRLAFLDCLSNLTRVTTRSAKSHTAWGKAFRTEVYPIGIEPKEIAKQAAGPLPPKLAQLKAELKNVQNIFSVERLDYSKGLPERFLAYEALLEKYPQHHGKIRYTQIAPTSRGDVQAYQDIRHQLENEAGRINGKYGQLGWTPLYYLNQHFDRKLLMKIFRYSDVGLVTPLRDGMNLVAKEYVAAQDPANPGVLVLSQFAGAANELTSALIVNPYDRDEVAAALDRALTMSLAERISRHAEMLDVIVKNDINHWQECFISDLKQIVPRSAESQQRDKVATFPKLA
;
A
#
# COMPACT_ATOMS: atom_id res chain seq x y z
N MET A 1 13.17 -14.45 -29.70
CA MET A 1 13.80 -13.22 -29.19
C MET A 1 14.83 -13.63 -28.16
N ASN A 2 16.05 -13.05 -28.17
CA ASN A 2 17.14 -13.43 -27.25
C ASN A 2 17.36 -12.43 -26.11
N ASN A 3 16.43 -11.48 -25.92
CA ASN A 3 16.54 -10.47 -24.87
C ASN A 3 16.00 -11.02 -23.55
N ARG A 4 16.59 -10.58 -22.44
CA ARG A 4 16.05 -10.82 -21.10
C ARG A 4 14.87 -9.89 -20.86
N ILE A 5 13.73 -10.43 -20.46
CA ILE A 5 12.51 -9.66 -20.23
C ILE A 5 12.04 -9.91 -18.79
N GLY A 6 12.03 -8.84 -17.98
CA GLY A 6 11.48 -8.83 -16.64
C GLY A 6 10.10 -8.18 -16.61
N PHE A 7 9.19 -8.74 -15.81
CA PHE A 7 7.88 -8.17 -15.49
C PHE A 7 7.80 -7.95 -13.98
N PHE A 8 7.26 -6.81 -13.56
CA PHE A 8 7.00 -6.53 -12.15
C PHE A 8 5.53 -6.14 -11.99
N LEU A 9 4.80 -6.85 -11.13
CA LEU A 9 3.39 -6.56 -10.85
C LEU A 9 3.29 -5.65 -9.63
N HIS A 10 2.87 -4.39 -9.84
CA HIS A 10 2.73 -3.41 -8.77
C HIS A 10 1.47 -3.60 -7.91
N ILE A 11 0.44 -4.24 -8.45
CA ILE A 11 -0.82 -4.53 -7.77
C ILE A 11 -0.78 -5.96 -7.18
N PRO A 12 -1.66 -6.30 -6.24
CA PRO A 12 -1.73 -7.66 -5.72
C PRO A 12 -2.02 -8.68 -6.82
N PHE A 13 -1.45 -9.88 -6.69
CA PHE A 13 -1.85 -11.03 -7.50
C PHE A 13 -2.98 -11.76 -6.76
N PRO A 14 -4.14 -12.01 -7.39
CA PRO A 14 -5.27 -12.63 -6.70
C PRO A 14 -5.07 -14.15 -6.56
N THR A 15 -5.77 -14.76 -5.61
CA THR A 15 -5.75 -16.22 -5.41
C THR A 15 -6.42 -16.93 -6.60
N PRO A 16 -6.17 -18.24 -6.80
CA PRO A 16 -6.75 -19.00 -7.91
C PRO A 16 -8.28 -18.90 -8.01
N GLU A 17 -8.97 -18.88 -6.86
CA GLU A 17 -10.44 -18.80 -6.81
C GLU A 17 -10.97 -17.52 -7.45
N ILE A 18 -10.22 -16.42 -7.34
CA ILE A 18 -10.58 -15.12 -7.92
C ILE A 18 -10.03 -15.00 -9.34
N PHE A 19 -8.77 -15.40 -9.56
CA PHE A 19 -8.11 -15.24 -10.86
C PHE A 19 -8.85 -16.01 -11.97
N ASN A 20 -9.34 -17.22 -11.66
CA ASN A 20 -10.04 -18.10 -12.61
C ASN A 20 -11.42 -17.57 -13.05
N ALA A 21 -11.92 -16.50 -12.44
CA ALA A 21 -13.15 -15.83 -12.89
C ALA A 21 -12.93 -15.04 -14.20
N LEU A 22 -11.68 -14.73 -14.57
CA LEU A 22 -11.37 -14.06 -15.84
C LEU A 22 -11.58 -15.03 -17.01
N PRO A 23 -12.34 -14.68 -18.07
CA PRO A 23 -12.62 -15.61 -19.17
C PRO A 23 -11.39 -16.18 -19.89
N THR A 24 -10.25 -15.47 -19.87
CA THR A 24 -8.99 -15.85 -20.55
C THR A 24 -7.82 -16.02 -19.57
N TYR A 25 -8.12 -16.45 -18.34
CA TYR A 25 -7.15 -16.57 -17.25
C TYR A 25 -5.97 -17.50 -17.60
N ASP A 26 -6.27 -18.63 -18.25
CA ASP A 26 -5.30 -19.63 -18.68
C ASP A 26 -4.27 -19.07 -19.67
N THR A 27 -4.76 -18.38 -20.71
CA THR A 27 -3.93 -17.74 -21.74
C THR A 27 -3.05 -16.66 -21.11
N LEU A 28 -3.59 -15.87 -20.18
CA LEU A 28 -2.84 -14.82 -19.49
C LEU A 28 -1.71 -15.42 -18.63
N LEU A 29 -1.98 -16.50 -17.89
CA LEU A 29 -0.96 -17.19 -17.08
C LEU A 29 0.13 -17.80 -17.95
N GLU A 30 -0.22 -18.43 -19.07
CA GLU A 30 0.74 -18.98 -20.01
C GLU A 30 1.65 -17.88 -20.62
N GLN A 31 1.06 -16.71 -20.92
CA GLN A 31 1.79 -15.54 -21.41
C GLN A 31 2.69 -14.92 -20.34
N LEU A 32 2.26 -14.88 -19.08
CA LEU A 32 3.11 -14.42 -17.98
C LEU A 32 4.35 -15.31 -17.82
N CYS A 33 4.26 -16.61 -18.12
CA CYS A 33 5.43 -17.49 -18.17
C CYS A 33 6.40 -17.20 -19.34
N ASP A 34 6.09 -16.28 -20.27
CA ASP A 34 7.05 -15.84 -21.29
C ASP A 34 8.14 -14.90 -20.76
N TYR A 35 7.91 -14.26 -19.60
CA TYR A 35 8.92 -13.46 -18.93
C TYR A 35 10.02 -14.34 -18.31
N ASP A 36 11.25 -13.84 -18.32
CA ASP A 36 12.40 -14.49 -17.69
C ASP A 36 12.38 -14.30 -16.18
N LEU A 37 11.94 -13.13 -15.72
CA LEU A 37 11.78 -12.77 -14.31
C LEU A 37 10.40 -12.17 -14.07
N LEU A 38 9.66 -12.70 -13.10
CA LEU A 38 8.43 -12.11 -12.58
C LEU A 38 8.66 -11.65 -11.15
N GLY A 39 8.53 -10.34 -10.92
CA GLY A 39 8.63 -9.73 -9.61
C GLY A 39 7.26 -9.36 -9.04
N PHE A 40 7.12 -9.52 -7.73
CA PHE A 40 5.89 -9.24 -6.99
C PHE A 40 6.16 -8.33 -5.78
N GLN A 41 5.13 -7.68 -5.24
CA GLN A 41 5.28 -6.83 -4.06
C GLN A 41 5.43 -7.62 -2.77
N THR A 42 4.71 -8.75 -2.65
CA THR A 42 4.69 -9.58 -1.44
C THR A 42 4.85 -11.05 -1.77
N GLU A 43 5.25 -11.83 -0.76
CA GLU A 43 5.35 -13.29 -0.88
C GLU A 43 3.98 -13.93 -1.15
N ASN A 44 2.91 -13.39 -0.56
CA ASN A 44 1.55 -13.87 -0.83
C ASN A 44 1.17 -13.71 -2.30
N ASP A 45 1.55 -12.60 -2.94
CA ASP A 45 1.29 -12.39 -4.38
C ASP A 45 2.10 -13.38 -5.23
N ARG A 46 3.36 -13.61 -4.87
CA ARG A 46 4.24 -14.56 -5.57
C ARG A 46 3.72 -16.00 -5.47
N LEU A 47 3.30 -16.42 -4.28
CA LEU A 47 2.73 -17.75 -4.05
C LEU A 47 1.39 -17.91 -4.76
N ALA A 48 0.50 -16.91 -4.68
CA ALA A 48 -0.78 -16.94 -5.39
C ALA A 48 -0.61 -17.13 -6.91
N PHE A 49 0.40 -16.49 -7.52
CA PHE A 49 0.76 -16.74 -8.92
C PHE A 49 1.16 -18.19 -9.17
N LEU A 50 2.06 -18.75 -8.36
CA LEU A 50 2.51 -20.14 -8.51
C LEU A 50 1.37 -21.16 -8.29
N ASP A 51 0.44 -20.87 -7.38
CA ASP A 51 -0.75 -21.68 -7.15
C ASP A 51 -1.70 -21.65 -8.35
N CYS A 52 -1.90 -20.47 -8.96
CA CYS A 52 -2.69 -20.33 -10.19
C CYS A 52 -2.09 -21.16 -11.33
N LEU A 53 -0.77 -21.16 -11.48
CA LEU A 53 -0.07 -21.99 -12.46
C LEU A 53 -0.25 -23.49 -12.19
N SER A 54 -0.10 -23.90 -10.92
CA SER A 54 -0.15 -25.31 -10.52
C SER A 54 -1.52 -25.95 -10.74
N ASN A 55 -2.60 -25.14 -10.77
CA ASN A 55 -3.95 -25.60 -11.09
C ASN A 55 -4.16 -25.88 -12.59
N LEU A 56 -3.32 -25.35 -13.47
CA LEU A 56 -3.46 -25.48 -14.93
C LEU A 56 -2.38 -26.33 -15.59
N THR A 57 -1.19 -26.40 -14.98
CA THR A 57 -0.05 -27.09 -15.57
C THR A 57 0.90 -27.60 -14.49
N ARG A 58 1.75 -28.57 -14.84
CA ARG A 58 2.79 -29.04 -13.94
C ARG A 58 3.86 -27.97 -13.78
N VAL A 59 3.92 -27.35 -12.61
CA VAL A 59 5.01 -26.45 -12.21
C VAL A 59 6.15 -27.27 -11.61
N THR A 60 7.34 -27.17 -12.19
CA THR A 60 8.56 -27.79 -11.64
C THR A 60 9.46 -26.71 -11.06
N THR A 61 9.73 -26.78 -9.76
CA THR A 61 10.60 -25.83 -9.05
C THR A 61 12.00 -26.43 -8.92
N ARG A 62 13.00 -25.86 -9.62
CA ARG A 62 14.41 -26.32 -9.59
C ARG A 62 15.18 -25.73 -8.41
N SER A 63 14.80 -24.53 -7.97
CA SER A 63 15.28 -23.85 -6.76
C SER A 63 14.20 -22.90 -6.26
N ALA A 64 14.34 -22.31 -5.07
CA ALA A 64 13.32 -21.45 -4.47
C ALA A 64 12.75 -20.35 -5.41
N LYS A 65 13.57 -19.86 -6.34
CA LYS A 65 13.24 -18.78 -7.28
C LYS A 65 13.04 -19.24 -8.72
N SER A 66 13.31 -20.50 -9.07
CA SER A 66 13.38 -20.96 -10.48
C SER A 66 12.36 -22.05 -10.77
N HIS A 67 11.52 -21.80 -11.77
CA HIS A 67 10.36 -22.61 -12.09
C HIS A 67 10.31 -22.95 -13.58
N THR A 68 9.59 -24.01 -13.92
CA THR A 68 9.24 -24.38 -15.29
C THR A 68 7.76 -24.72 -15.35
N ALA A 69 7.03 -24.08 -16.27
CA ALA A 69 5.62 -24.32 -16.55
C ALA A 69 5.40 -24.20 -18.07
N TRP A 70 4.56 -25.05 -18.67
CA TRP A 70 4.39 -25.12 -20.14
C TRP A 70 5.70 -25.22 -20.94
N GLY A 71 6.73 -25.88 -20.38
CA GLY A 71 8.06 -25.96 -20.98
C GLY A 71 8.83 -24.62 -21.03
N LYS A 72 8.32 -23.57 -20.37
CA LYS A 72 8.93 -22.25 -20.26
C LYS A 72 9.62 -22.13 -18.90
N ALA A 73 10.91 -21.81 -18.89
CA ALA A 73 11.69 -21.62 -17.67
C ALA A 73 11.72 -20.14 -17.26
N PHE A 74 11.28 -19.83 -16.05
CA PHE A 74 11.23 -18.45 -15.52
C PHE A 74 11.67 -18.40 -14.06
N ARG A 75 11.96 -17.19 -13.58
CA ARG A 75 12.21 -16.92 -12.16
C ARG A 75 11.08 -16.10 -11.54
N THR A 76 10.80 -16.33 -10.27
CA THR A 76 9.92 -15.47 -9.46
C THR A 76 10.66 -14.94 -8.25
N GLU A 77 10.34 -13.72 -7.82
CA GLU A 77 10.89 -13.11 -6.61
C GLU A 77 10.00 -11.96 -6.11
N VAL A 78 10.16 -11.60 -4.83
CA VAL A 78 9.51 -10.47 -4.16
C VAL A 78 10.47 -9.27 -4.14
N TYR A 79 10.01 -8.15 -4.70
CA TYR A 79 10.71 -6.87 -4.66
C TYR A 79 9.76 -5.78 -4.15
N PRO A 80 9.64 -5.61 -2.82
CA PRO A 80 8.78 -4.57 -2.24
C PRO A 80 9.23 -3.19 -2.72
N ILE A 81 8.36 -2.46 -3.42
CA ILE A 81 8.77 -1.16 -3.99
C ILE A 81 9.02 -0.12 -2.89
N GLY A 82 10.16 0.57 -2.98
CA GLY A 82 10.58 1.61 -2.06
C GLY A 82 10.14 3.03 -2.45
N ILE A 83 10.64 4.01 -1.69
CA ILE A 83 10.50 5.45 -1.94
C ILE A 83 11.87 6.12 -1.87
N GLU A 84 11.94 7.44 -2.06
CA GLU A 84 13.13 8.26 -1.80
C GLU A 84 13.02 8.98 -0.45
N PRO A 85 13.33 8.33 0.69
CA PRO A 85 13.03 8.86 2.02
C PRO A 85 13.76 10.17 2.32
N LYS A 86 15.00 10.33 1.83
CA LYS A 86 15.80 11.56 2.05
C LYS A 86 15.18 12.78 1.36
N GLU A 87 14.75 12.62 0.11
CA GLU A 87 14.11 13.71 -0.63
C GLU A 87 12.71 14.02 -0.06
N ILE A 88 11.97 13.02 0.41
CA ILE A 88 10.70 13.23 1.12
C ILE A 88 10.91 14.02 2.40
N ALA A 89 11.86 13.62 3.26
CA ALA A 89 12.17 14.32 4.49
C ALA A 89 12.57 15.79 4.23
N LYS A 90 13.33 16.04 3.16
CA LYS A 90 13.73 17.38 2.72
C LYS A 90 12.53 18.21 2.23
N GLN A 91 11.61 17.62 1.49
CA GLN A 91 10.38 18.31 1.02
C GLN A 91 9.42 18.61 2.18
N ALA A 92 9.32 17.69 3.13
CA ALA A 92 8.53 17.83 4.34
C ALA A 92 9.09 18.91 5.27
N ALA A 93 10.42 19.06 5.32
CA ALA A 93 11.11 20.07 6.10
C ALA A 93 10.85 21.52 5.62
N GLY A 94 11.20 22.47 6.48
CA GLY A 94 11.05 23.90 6.21
C GLY A 94 9.66 24.46 6.53
N PRO A 95 9.47 25.78 6.36
CA PRO A 95 8.25 26.45 6.78
C PRO A 95 7.02 25.95 6.03
N LEU A 96 5.87 26.02 6.71
CA LEU A 96 4.57 25.88 6.07
C LEU A 96 4.28 27.10 5.19
N PRO A 97 3.54 26.93 4.09
CA PRO A 97 2.92 28.07 3.41
C PRO A 97 2.11 28.93 4.40
N PRO A 98 2.06 30.26 4.25
CA PRO A 98 1.44 31.16 5.24
C PRO A 98 0.03 30.74 5.68
N LYS A 99 -0.81 30.30 4.74
CA LYS A 99 -2.17 29.81 5.03
C LYS A 99 -2.19 28.56 5.92
N LEU A 100 -1.29 27.60 5.66
CA LEU A 100 -1.19 26.40 6.50
C LEU A 100 -0.54 26.69 7.85
N ALA A 101 0.40 27.64 7.90
CA ALA A 101 1.00 28.08 9.15
C ALA A 101 -0.06 28.74 10.06
N GLN A 102 -0.93 29.58 9.48
CA GLN A 102 -2.07 30.17 10.18
C GLN A 102 -3.04 29.09 10.66
N LEU A 103 -3.45 28.17 9.77
CA LEU A 103 -4.34 27.06 10.13
C LEU A 103 -3.75 26.22 11.27
N LYS A 104 -2.45 25.90 11.23
CA LYS A 104 -1.77 25.19 12.31
C LYS A 104 -1.81 25.97 13.63
N ALA A 105 -1.68 27.30 13.59
CA ALA A 105 -1.75 28.14 14.78
C ALA A 105 -3.15 28.20 15.39
N GLU A 106 -4.19 28.20 14.55
CA GLU A 106 -5.60 28.14 14.97
C GLU A 106 -5.95 26.77 15.59
N LEU A 107 -5.33 25.70 15.10
CA LEU A 107 -5.57 24.32 15.54
C LEU A 107 -4.65 23.86 16.68
N LYS A 108 -3.97 24.77 17.40
CA LYS A 108 -2.89 24.44 18.36
C LYS A 108 -3.18 23.28 19.34
N ASN A 109 -4.44 23.07 19.71
CA ASN A 109 -4.85 22.04 20.67
C ASN A 109 -5.65 20.89 20.03
N VAL A 110 -5.69 20.82 18.70
CA VAL A 110 -6.44 19.81 17.93
C VAL A 110 -5.47 18.87 17.23
N GLN A 111 -5.52 17.59 17.60
CA GLN A 111 -4.74 16.55 16.94
C GLN A 111 -5.32 16.23 15.56
N ASN A 112 -4.45 15.98 14.58
CA ASN A 112 -4.81 15.78 13.19
C ASN A 112 -4.61 14.32 12.76
N ILE A 113 -5.70 13.65 12.45
CA ILE A 113 -5.71 12.39 11.71
C ILE A 113 -5.74 12.73 10.23
N PHE A 114 -4.85 12.14 9.44
CA PHE A 114 -4.72 12.43 8.03
C PHE A 114 -4.70 11.17 7.19
N SER A 115 -5.40 11.21 6.06
CA SER A 115 -5.40 10.13 5.08
C SER A 115 -5.45 10.70 3.67
N VAL A 116 -4.62 10.16 2.79
CA VAL A 116 -4.54 10.54 1.37
C VAL A 116 -4.60 9.27 0.56
N GLU A 117 -5.70 9.08 -0.14
CA GLU A 117 -5.90 7.90 -0.98
C GLU A 117 -6.70 8.28 -2.19
N ARG A 118 -6.41 7.67 -3.34
CA ARG A 118 -7.28 7.87 -4.52
C ARG A 118 -8.67 7.36 -4.18
N LEU A 119 -9.69 8.02 -4.73
CA LEU A 119 -11.05 7.49 -4.70
C LEU A 119 -11.07 6.17 -5.48
N ASP A 120 -11.12 5.03 -4.79
CA ASP A 120 -11.07 3.69 -5.36
C ASP A 120 -11.62 2.67 -4.35
N TYR A 121 -12.33 1.64 -4.80
CA TYR A 121 -12.99 0.65 -3.94
C TYR A 121 -12.00 -0.16 -3.10
N SER A 122 -10.78 -0.37 -3.59
CA SER A 122 -9.75 -1.12 -2.84
C SER A 122 -9.25 -0.36 -1.60
N LYS A 123 -9.51 0.95 -1.52
CA LYS A 123 -8.94 1.84 -0.49
C LYS A 123 -9.74 1.90 0.79
N GLY A 124 -10.88 1.24 0.88
CA GLY A 124 -11.65 1.11 2.13
C GLY A 124 -12.06 2.45 2.74
N LEU A 125 -12.38 3.44 1.89
CA LEU A 125 -12.73 4.79 2.35
C LEU A 125 -14.03 4.78 3.19
N PRO A 126 -15.10 4.05 2.78
CA PRO A 126 -16.31 3.97 3.61
C PRO A 126 -16.04 3.34 4.98
N GLU A 127 -15.31 2.22 5.02
CA GLU A 127 -14.93 1.53 6.26
C GLU A 127 -14.13 2.44 7.19
N ARG A 128 -13.24 3.26 6.62
CA ARG A 128 -12.46 4.25 7.36
C ARG A 128 -13.36 5.33 8.00
N PHE A 129 -14.40 5.80 7.32
CA PHE A 129 -15.32 6.78 7.87
C PHE A 129 -16.16 6.17 9.00
N LEU A 130 -16.59 4.92 8.84
CA LEU A 130 -17.32 4.18 9.89
C LEU A 130 -16.44 3.87 11.11
N ALA A 131 -15.15 3.57 10.90
CA ALA A 131 -14.17 3.43 11.98
C ALA A 131 -13.94 4.75 12.73
N TYR A 132 -13.83 5.87 12.00
CA TYR A 132 -13.74 7.19 12.63
C TYR A 132 -15.01 7.53 13.41
N GLU A 133 -16.20 7.18 12.90
CA GLU A 133 -17.42 7.30 13.69
C GLU A 133 -17.37 6.43 14.95
N ALA A 134 -16.91 5.17 14.87
CA ALA A 134 -16.75 4.31 16.06
C ALA A 134 -15.81 4.94 17.10
N LEU A 135 -14.74 5.61 16.66
CA LEU A 135 -13.86 6.37 17.56
C LEU A 135 -14.67 7.45 18.30
N LEU A 136 -15.47 8.24 17.58
CA LEU A 136 -16.30 9.29 18.18
C LEU A 136 -17.40 8.73 19.10
N GLU A 137 -17.93 7.54 18.82
CA GLU A 137 -18.95 6.87 19.65
C GLU A 137 -18.37 6.35 20.97
N LYS A 138 -17.27 5.61 20.88
CA LYS A 138 -16.69 4.87 22.02
C LYS A 138 -15.76 5.71 22.88
N TYR A 139 -15.16 6.75 22.29
CA TYR A 139 -14.12 7.55 22.93
C TYR A 139 -14.48 9.06 22.88
N PRO A 140 -15.56 9.48 23.58
CA PRO A 140 -16.06 10.85 23.54
C PRO A 140 -15.06 11.88 24.09
N GLN A 141 -14.00 11.45 24.80
CA GLN A 141 -12.93 12.35 25.26
C GLN A 141 -12.22 13.11 24.13
N HIS A 142 -12.32 12.61 22.89
CA HIS A 142 -11.72 13.21 21.69
C HIS A 142 -12.58 14.30 21.04
N HIS A 143 -13.85 14.44 21.44
CA HIS A 143 -14.75 15.45 20.86
C HIS A 143 -14.17 16.86 21.04
N GLY A 144 -14.13 17.64 19.96
CA GLY A 144 -13.52 18.98 19.94
C GLY A 144 -11.98 19.02 20.01
N LYS A 145 -11.30 17.87 20.18
CA LYS A 145 -9.83 17.78 20.34
C LYS A 145 -9.14 17.09 19.18
N ILE A 146 -9.89 16.46 18.28
CA ILE A 146 -9.34 15.80 17.11
C ILE A 146 -10.02 16.30 15.84
N ARG A 147 -9.31 16.20 14.73
CA ARG A 147 -9.84 16.45 13.40
C ARG A 147 -9.34 15.37 12.46
N TYR A 148 -10.23 14.78 11.69
CA TYR A 148 -9.88 13.85 10.63
C TYR A 148 -10.02 14.54 9.26
N THR A 149 -8.95 14.51 8.47
CA THR A 149 -8.95 14.98 7.08
C THR A 149 -8.67 13.82 6.12
N GLN A 150 -9.59 13.60 5.19
CA GLN A 150 -9.46 12.69 4.07
C GLN A 150 -9.31 13.50 2.79
N ILE A 151 -8.17 13.37 2.11
CA ILE A 151 -8.00 13.84 0.73
C ILE A 151 -8.24 12.66 -0.19
N ALA A 152 -9.18 12.81 -1.13
CA ALA A 152 -9.49 11.81 -2.14
C ALA A 152 -9.54 12.46 -3.53
N PRO A 153 -8.40 12.59 -4.25
CA PRO A 153 -8.43 13.12 -5.61
C PRO A 153 -9.30 12.21 -6.48
N THR A 154 -10.16 12.83 -7.29
CA THR A 154 -11.05 12.12 -8.20
C THR A 154 -10.24 11.26 -9.17
N SER A 155 -10.66 10.01 -9.33
CA SER A 155 -10.10 9.07 -10.31
C SER A 155 -11.26 8.45 -11.08
N ARG A 156 -11.08 8.22 -12.39
CA ARG A 156 -12.02 7.46 -13.25
C ARG A 156 -13.49 7.87 -13.07
N GLY A 157 -13.75 9.19 -13.14
CA GLY A 157 -15.06 9.77 -12.83
C GLY A 157 -16.21 9.25 -13.70
N ASP A 158 -15.92 8.69 -14.87
CA ASP A 158 -16.93 8.13 -15.79
C ASP A 158 -17.37 6.70 -15.43
N VAL A 159 -16.72 6.06 -14.45
CA VAL A 159 -17.03 4.68 -14.04
C VAL A 159 -18.02 4.72 -12.88
N GLN A 160 -19.17 4.06 -13.05
CA GLN A 160 -20.28 4.05 -12.07
C GLN A 160 -19.82 3.71 -10.64
N ALA A 161 -19.01 2.67 -10.48
CA ALA A 161 -18.50 2.27 -9.17
C ALA A 161 -17.74 3.39 -8.43
N TYR A 162 -17.04 4.28 -9.14
CA TYR A 162 -16.34 5.41 -8.52
C TYR A 162 -17.32 6.54 -8.14
N GLN A 163 -18.38 6.73 -8.91
CA GLN A 163 -19.45 7.68 -8.57
C GLN A 163 -20.22 7.23 -7.33
N ASP A 164 -20.55 5.93 -7.24
CA ASP A 164 -21.26 5.35 -6.11
C ASP A 164 -20.49 5.53 -4.80
N ILE A 165 -19.19 5.21 -4.81
CA ILE A 165 -18.31 5.39 -3.65
C ILE A 165 -18.23 6.86 -3.27
N ARG A 166 -18.12 7.77 -4.25
CA ARG A 166 -18.11 9.21 -3.95
C ARG A 166 -19.39 9.64 -3.25
N HIS A 167 -20.55 9.27 -3.78
CA HIS A 167 -21.84 9.60 -3.18
C HIS A 167 -21.97 9.01 -1.77
N GLN A 168 -21.53 7.77 -1.57
CA GLN A 168 -21.48 7.16 -0.24
C GLN A 168 -20.62 7.98 0.72
N LEU A 169 -19.41 8.39 0.32
CA LEU A 169 -18.51 9.18 1.16
C LEU A 169 -19.04 10.58 1.46
N GLU A 170 -19.67 11.26 0.49
CA GLU A 170 -20.30 12.56 0.70
C GLU A 170 -21.45 12.46 1.73
N ASN A 171 -22.27 11.41 1.62
CA ASN A 171 -23.35 11.13 2.56
C ASN A 171 -22.83 10.81 3.96
N GLU A 172 -21.85 9.90 4.08
CA GLU A 172 -21.25 9.54 5.37
C GLU A 172 -20.55 10.72 6.04
N ALA A 173 -19.80 11.53 5.28
CA ALA A 173 -19.18 12.74 5.80
C ALA A 173 -20.23 13.74 6.30
N GLY A 174 -21.30 13.96 5.54
CA GLY A 174 -22.41 14.81 5.96
C GLY A 174 -23.10 14.31 7.22
N ARG A 175 -23.37 13.01 7.30
CA ARG A 175 -24.02 12.36 8.45
C ARG A 175 -23.16 12.44 9.71
N ILE A 176 -21.87 12.10 9.63
CA ILE A 176 -20.92 12.17 10.75
C ILE A 176 -20.79 13.62 11.24
N ASN A 177 -20.59 14.57 10.33
CA ASN A 177 -20.49 15.99 10.70
C ASN A 177 -21.79 16.53 11.30
N GLY A 178 -22.97 16.10 10.81
CA GLY A 178 -24.26 16.50 11.37
C GLY A 178 -24.51 15.93 12.77
N LYS A 179 -24.03 14.73 13.06
CA LYS A 179 -24.19 14.05 14.36
C LYS A 179 -23.24 14.57 15.44
N TYR A 180 -21.97 14.82 15.09
CA TYR A 180 -20.93 15.17 16.06
C TYR A 180 -20.43 16.61 15.98
N GLY A 181 -20.69 17.31 14.87
CA GLY A 181 -20.22 18.68 14.68
C GLY A 181 -20.76 19.63 15.75
N GLN A 182 -19.92 20.59 16.14
CA GLN A 182 -20.25 21.62 17.13
C GLN A 182 -19.89 23.00 16.57
N LEU A 183 -20.37 24.07 17.22
CA LEU A 183 -19.99 25.43 16.86
C LEU A 183 -18.47 25.60 17.01
N GLY A 184 -17.76 25.70 15.88
CA GLY A 184 -16.29 25.80 15.85
C GLY A 184 -15.53 24.48 15.72
N TRP A 185 -16.22 23.33 15.60
CA TRP A 185 -15.57 22.03 15.39
C TRP A 185 -16.29 21.20 14.32
N THR A 186 -15.61 20.99 13.20
CA THR A 186 -16.00 20.01 12.17
C THR A 186 -15.12 18.76 12.34
N PRO A 187 -15.68 17.59 12.68
CA PRO A 187 -14.89 16.40 12.97
C PRO A 187 -14.21 15.83 11.71
N LEU A 188 -14.91 15.80 10.57
CA LEU A 188 -14.45 15.17 9.33
C LEU A 188 -14.40 16.14 8.16
N TYR A 189 -13.20 16.39 7.63
CA TYR A 189 -12.99 17.12 6.38
C TYR A 189 -12.73 16.14 5.24
N TYR A 190 -13.68 16.06 4.32
CA TYR A 190 -13.55 15.27 3.09
C TYR A 190 -13.28 16.19 1.90
N LEU A 191 -12.10 16.05 1.29
CA LEU A 191 -11.60 16.94 0.24
C LEU A 191 -11.40 16.17 -1.07
N ASN A 192 -12.28 16.42 -2.04
CA ASN A 192 -12.21 15.88 -3.40
C ASN A 192 -11.35 16.76 -4.31
N GLN A 193 -10.11 17.04 -3.90
CA GLN A 193 -9.22 17.96 -4.58
C GLN A 193 -7.82 17.37 -4.73
N HIS A 194 -7.13 17.76 -5.79
CA HIS A 194 -5.72 17.45 -5.98
C HIS A 194 -4.85 18.43 -5.19
N PHE A 195 -3.83 17.90 -4.51
CA PHE A 195 -2.82 18.68 -3.81
C PHE A 195 -1.44 18.33 -4.33
N ASP A 196 -0.58 19.35 -4.43
CA ASP A 196 0.82 19.15 -4.81
C ASP A 196 1.53 18.22 -3.81
N ARG A 197 2.37 17.31 -4.33
CA ARG A 197 3.06 16.31 -3.51
C ARG A 197 3.94 16.94 -2.43
N LYS A 198 4.64 18.06 -2.71
CA LYS A 198 5.49 18.72 -1.71
C LYS A 198 4.64 19.28 -0.57
N LEU A 199 3.44 19.77 -0.88
CA LEU A 199 2.49 20.22 0.12
C LEU A 199 1.99 19.06 0.99
N LEU A 200 1.69 17.91 0.38
CA LEU A 200 1.30 16.71 1.13
C LEU A 200 2.38 16.23 2.09
N MET A 201 3.66 16.23 1.69
CA MET A 201 4.78 15.87 2.58
C MET A 201 4.86 16.80 3.79
N LYS A 202 4.66 18.10 3.59
CA LYS A 202 4.57 19.06 4.70
C LYS A 202 3.38 18.76 5.59
N ILE A 203 2.21 18.46 5.04
CA ILE A 203 1.03 18.12 5.82
C ILE A 203 1.25 16.85 6.66
N PHE A 204 1.83 15.79 6.07
CA PHE A 204 2.19 14.57 6.79
C PHE A 204 3.09 14.86 7.99
N ARG A 205 4.10 15.72 7.83
CA ARG A 205 4.99 16.10 8.94
C ARG A 205 4.28 16.73 10.14
N TYR A 206 3.11 17.33 9.95
CA TYR A 206 2.34 17.97 11.02
C TYR A 206 1.11 17.18 11.46
N SER A 207 0.84 16.03 10.85
CA SER A 207 -0.28 15.17 11.27
C SER A 207 0.16 14.19 12.35
N ASP A 208 -0.62 14.15 13.43
CA ASP A 208 -0.38 13.29 14.59
C ASP A 208 -0.63 11.82 14.28
N VAL A 209 -1.56 11.52 13.36
CA VAL A 209 -1.89 10.14 12.96
C VAL A 209 -2.04 10.04 11.44
N GLY A 210 -1.33 9.09 10.84
CA GLY A 210 -1.52 8.67 9.45
C GLY A 210 -2.45 7.45 9.42
N LEU A 211 -3.60 7.58 8.75
CA LEU A 211 -4.60 6.51 8.67
C LEU A 211 -4.63 5.91 7.27
N VAL A 212 -3.99 4.74 7.11
CA VAL A 212 -3.82 4.05 5.84
C VAL A 212 -4.45 2.66 5.95
N THR A 213 -5.75 2.57 5.65
CA THR A 213 -6.54 1.36 5.88
C THR A 213 -7.19 0.80 4.60
N PRO A 214 -6.43 0.50 3.53
CA PRO A 214 -7.00 -0.13 2.33
C PRO A 214 -7.51 -1.55 2.64
N LEU A 215 -8.56 -1.97 1.92
CA LEU A 215 -9.08 -3.34 1.96
C LEU A 215 -8.14 -4.32 1.27
N ARG A 216 -7.41 -3.85 0.25
CA ARG A 216 -6.35 -4.59 -0.44
C ARG A 216 -5.43 -3.61 -1.16
N ASP A 217 -4.11 -3.72 -0.98
CA ASP A 217 -3.14 -2.89 -1.69
C ASP A 217 -1.84 -3.64 -1.91
N GLY A 218 -1.24 -3.50 -3.09
CA GLY A 218 0.00 -4.19 -3.44
C GLY A 218 1.17 -3.73 -2.57
N MET A 219 1.21 -2.45 -2.21
CA MET A 219 2.22 -1.92 -1.30
C MET A 219 1.67 -0.83 -0.39
N ASN A 220 1.14 0.25 -0.97
CA ASN A 220 0.85 1.52 -0.32
C ASN A 220 2.10 2.39 -0.02
N LEU A 221 2.44 3.24 -0.99
CA LEU A 221 3.54 4.19 -0.84
C LEU A 221 3.20 5.36 0.09
N VAL A 222 1.92 5.69 0.27
CA VAL A 222 1.49 6.78 1.16
C VAL A 222 1.87 6.48 2.61
N ALA A 223 1.77 5.21 3.04
CA ALA A 223 2.27 4.77 4.34
C ALA A 223 3.77 5.04 4.52
N LYS A 224 4.59 4.67 3.52
CA LYS A 224 6.04 4.92 3.56
C LYS A 224 6.37 6.41 3.52
N GLU A 225 5.67 7.18 2.69
CA GLU A 225 5.82 8.64 2.58
C GLU A 225 5.44 9.33 3.90
N TYR A 226 4.37 8.89 4.57
CA TYR A 226 3.96 9.41 5.87
C TYR A 226 5.07 9.27 6.91
N VAL A 227 5.66 8.07 7.05
CA VAL A 227 6.75 7.79 7.98
C VAL A 227 8.00 8.60 7.63
N ALA A 228 8.37 8.65 6.35
CA ALA A 228 9.55 9.40 5.88
C ALA A 228 9.41 10.92 6.05
N ALA A 229 8.18 11.46 6.03
CA ALA A 229 7.92 12.89 6.20
C ALA A 229 7.97 13.36 7.67
N GLN A 230 7.79 12.45 8.64
CA GLN A 230 7.72 12.80 10.06
C GLN A 230 8.99 13.46 10.59
N ASP A 231 8.84 14.23 11.66
CA ASP A 231 9.96 14.70 12.47
C ASP A 231 10.40 13.59 13.45
N PRO A 232 11.63 13.06 13.36
CA PRO A 232 12.09 12.02 14.30
C PRO A 232 12.04 12.44 15.78
N ALA A 233 12.08 13.74 16.08
CA ALA A 233 12.01 14.24 17.45
C ALA A 233 10.58 14.29 18.00
N ASN A 234 9.56 14.30 17.13
CA ASN A 234 8.15 14.28 17.51
C ASN A 234 7.28 13.66 16.39
N PRO A 235 7.44 12.36 16.09
CA PRO A 235 6.79 11.74 14.95
C PRO A 235 5.33 11.39 15.28
N GLY A 236 4.44 11.50 14.30
CA GLY A 236 3.10 10.94 14.42
C GLY A 236 3.08 9.40 14.38
N VAL A 237 1.88 8.83 14.49
CA VAL A 237 1.65 7.37 14.52
C VAL A 237 1.01 6.91 13.21
N LEU A 238 1.53 5.83 12.63
CA LEU A 238 0.91 5.18 11.48
C LEU A 238 -0.05 4.08 11.96
N VAL A 239 -1.32 4.17 11.54
CA VAL A 239 -2.31 3.09 11.61
C VAL A 239 -2.43 2.49 10.20
N LEU A 240 -2.14 1.19 10.07
CA LEU A 240 -1.93 0.54 8.78
C LEU A 240 -2.75 -0.74 8.65
N SER A 241 -3.46 -0.90 7.54
CA SER A 241 -4.16 -2.16 7.23
C SER A 241 -3.19 -3.32 7.08
N GLN A 242 -3.53 -4.47 7.67
CA GLN A 242 -2.83 -5.74 7.44
C GLN A 242 -2.90 -6.21 5.97
N PHE A 243 -3.79 -5.65 5.16
CA PHE A 243 -3.96 -5.97 3.73
C PHE A 243 -3.22 -5.03 2.78
N ALA A 244 -2.41 -4.11 3.31
CA ALA A 244 -1.45 -3.34 2.53
C ALA A 244 -0.11 -4.07 2.48
N GLY A 245 0.52 -4.19 1.31
CA GLY A 245 1.83 -4.84 1.20
C GLY A 245 2.92 -4.22 2.10
N ALA A 246 2.84 -2.93 2.40
CA ALA A 246 3.72 -2.22 3.33
C ALA A 246 3.64 -2.75 4.77
N ALA A 247 2.55 -3.44 5.16
CA ALA A 247 2.44 -4.05 6.49
C ALA A 247 3.46 -5.17 6.72
N ASN A 248 3.99 -5.78 5.64
CA ASN A 248 5.08 -6.76 5.74
C ASN A 248 6.42 -6.13 6.13
N GLU A 249 6.59 -4.81 5.92
CA GLU A 249 7.82 -4.07 6.21
C GLU A 249 7.66 -3.14 7.43
N LEU A 250 6.52 -2.48 7.57
CA LEU A 250 6.25 -1.46 8.59
C LEU A 250 5.57 -2.06 9.83
N THR A 251 6.18 -3.11 10.40
CA THR A 251 5.58 -3.92 11.47
C THR A 251 5.39 -3.17 12.79
N SER A 252 6.11 -2.07 13.00
CA SER A 252 5.97 -1.21 14.19
C SER A 252 4.81 -0.20 14.07
N ALA A 253 4.10 -0.16 12.94
CA ALA A 253 2.82 0.53 12.83
C ALA A 253 1.76 -0.11 13.74
N LEU A 254 0.65 0.60 13.99
CA LEU A 254 -0.54 -0.02 14.55
C LEU A 254 -1.26 -0.77 13.42
N ILE A 255 -0.95 -2.06 13.27
CA ILE A 255 -1.55 -2.95 12.27
C ILE A 255 -2.99 -3.26 12.67
N VAL A 256 -3.92 -3.08 11.73
CA VAL A 256 -5.36 -3.27 11.95
C VAL A 256 -6.03 -4.06 10.84
N ASN A 257 -7.13 -4.74 11.17
CA ASN A 257 -8.09 -5.23 10.19
C ASN A 257 -9.10 -4.12 9.80
N PRO A 258 -9.08 -3.59 8.56
CA PRO A 258 -10.00 -2.53 8.14
C PRO A 258 -11.48 -2.95 8.09
N TYR A 259 -11.78 -4.25 8.09
CA TYR A 259 -13.17 -4.74 8.16
C TYR A 259 -13.74 -4.68 9.59
N ASP A 260 -12.89 -4.55 10.60
CA ASP A 260 -13.29 -4.34 11.99
C ASP A 260 -13.21 -2.85 12.34
N ARG A 261 -14.35 -2.15 12.23
CA ARG A 261 -14.42 -0.71 12.54
C ARG A 261 -14.02 -0.40 13.98
N ASP A 262 -14.23 -1.33 14.90
CA ASP A 262 -13.97 -1.14 16.33
C ASP A 262 -12.49 -1.33 16.66
N GLU A 263 -11.83 -2.27 15.99
CA GLU A 263 -10.37 -2.44 16.05
C GLU A 263 -9.66 -1.18 15.54
N VAL A 264 -10.09 -0.64 14.39
CA VAL A 264 -9.53 0.60 13.84
C VAL A 264 -9.78 1.78 14.78
N ALA A 265 -10.97 1.89 15.38
CA ALA A 265 -11.27 2.92 16.37
C ALA A 265 -10.38 2.82 17.62
N ALA A 266 -10.17 1.62 18.15
CA ALA A 266 -9.27 1.39 19.28
C ALA A 266 -7.80 1.71 18.94
N ALA A 267 -7.36 1.39 17.73
CA ALA A 267 -6.03 1.76 17.24
C ALA A 267 -5.87 3.28 17.10
N LEU A 268 -6.91 3.99 16.65
CA LEU A 268 -6.91 5.45 16.59
C LEU A 268 -6.85 6.08 17.99
N ASP A 269 -7.64 5.58 18.95
CA ASP A 269 -7.56 6.04 20.35
C ASP A 269 -6.16 5.85 20.93
N ARG A 270 -5.57 4.67 20.72
CA ARG A 270 -4.18 4.39 21.10
C ARG A 270 -3.20 5.32 20.41
N ALA A 271 -3.34 5.56 19.10
CA ALA A 271 -2.46 6.45 18.34
C ALA A 271 -2.48 7.88 18.90
N LEU A 272 -3.68 8.40 19.20
CA LEU A 272 -3.89 9.74 19.73
C LEU A 272 -3.36 9.93 21.15
N THR A 273 -3.36 8.85 21.95
CA THR A 273 -2.92 8.86 23.36
C THR A 273 -1.50 8.31 23.56
N MET A 274 -0.80 7.95 22.48
CA MET A 274 0.53 7.33 22.52
C MET A 274 1.60 8.27 23.08
N SER A 275 2.38 7.77 24.05
CA SER A 275 3.49 8.52 24.64
C SER A 275 4.54 8.87 23.58
N LEU A 276 5.21 10.03 23.73
CA LEU A 276 6.26 10.46 22.81
C LEU A 276 7.39 9.42 22.66
N ALA A 277 7.78 8.76 23.76
CA ALA A 277 8.83 7.75 23.74
C ALA A 277 8.45 6.55 22.85
N GLU A 278 7.21 6.05 22.95
CA GLU A 278 6.74 4.96 22.10
C GLU A 278 6.64 5.40 20.64
N ARG A 279 6.16 6.62 20.36
CA ARG A 279 6.10 7.17 19.00
C ARG A 279 7.47 7.22 18.34
N ILE A 280 8.48 7.74 19.04
CA ILE A 280 9.86 7.81 18.56
C ILE A 280 10.41 6.41 18.27
N SER A 281 10.21 5.45 19.19
CA SER A 281 10.68 4.07 19.00
C SER A 281 10.10 3.43 17.74
N ARG A 282 8.77 3.47 17.58
CA ARG A 282 8.07 2.89 16.42
C ARG A 282 8.48 3.56 15.11
N HIS A 283 8.59 4.89 15.13
CA HIS A 283 9.00 5.66 13.96
C HIS A 283 10.43 5.31 13.52
N ALA A 284 11.37 5.23 14.46
CA ALA A 284 12.76 4.91 14.16
C ALA A 284 12.91 3.51 13.52
N GLU A 285 12.21 2.51 14.06
CA GLU A 285 12.19 1.15 13.50
C GLU A 285 11.64 1.13 12.06
N MET A 286 10.50 1.77 11.82
CA MET A 286 9.91 1.83 10.47
C MET A 286 10.80 2.61 9.49
N LEU A 287 11.40 3.72 9.93
CA LEU A 287 12.25 4.55 9.09
C LEU A 287 13.53 3.81 8.67
N ASP A 288 14.14 3.02 9.57
CA ASP A 288 15.30 2.18 9.25
C ASP A 288 15.00 1.18 8.12
N VAL A 289 13.83 0.53 8.16
CA VAL A 289 13.38 -0.38 7.09
C VAL A 289 13.21 0.38 5.76
N ILE A 290 12.54 1.53 5.78
CA ILE A 290 12.31 2.34 4.56
C ILE A 290 13.63 2.83 3.95
N VAL A 291 14.61 3.20 4.77
CA VAL A 291 15.92 3.67 4.29
C VAL A 291 16.74 2.53 3.67
N LYS A 292 16.66 1.31 4.23
CA LYS A 292 17.32 0.12 3.69
C LYS A 292 16.68 -0.34 2.37
N ASN A 293 15.34 -0.28 2.30
CA ASN A 293 14.56 -0.74 1.14
C ASN A 293 14.04 0.46 0.33
N ASP A 294 14.94 1.37 -0.06
CA ASP A 294 14.58 2.54 -0.87
C ASP A 294 14.32 2.18 -2.34
N ILE A 295 13.88 3.16 -3.15
CA ILE A 295 13.56 2.92 -4.56
C ILE A 295 14.78 2.46 -5.39
N ASN A 296 15.99 2.89 -5.01
CA ASN A 296 17.21 2.52 -5.72
C ASN A 296 17.56 1.07 -5.39
N HIS A 297 17.44 0.66 -4.13
CA HIS A 297 17.61 -0.73 -3.71
C HIS A 297 16.66 -1.66 -4.47
N TRP A 298 15.38 -1.30 -4.57
CA TRP A 298 14.39 -2.05 -5.37
C TRP A 298 14.84 -2.21 -6.83
N GLN A 299 15.27 -1.11 -7.47
CA GLN A 299 15.72 -1.12 -8.86
C GLN A 299 16.98 -1.97 -9.05
N GLU A 300 17.97 -1.80 -8.17
CA GLU A 300 19.24 -2.53 -8.20
C GLU A 300 19.02 -4.03 -8.06
N CYS A 301 18.19 -4.45 -7.10
CA CYS A 301 17.84 -5.85 -6.89
C CYS A 301 17.16 -6.46 -8.12
N PHE A 302 16.10 -5.82 -8.64
CA PHE A 302 15.36 -6.34 -9.80
C PHE A 302 16.24 -6.44 -11.05
N ILE A 303 17.04 -5.39 -11.34
CA ILE A 303 17.91 -5.36 -12.51
C ILE A 303 19.10 -6.32 -12.37
N SER A 304 19.66 -6.45 -11.17
CA SER A 304 20.74 -7.41 -10.89
C SER A 304 20.27 -8.84 -11.13
N ASP A 305 19.10 -9.21 -10.57
CA ASP A 305 18.53 -10.54 -10.77
C ASP A 305 18.21 -10.82 -12.24
N LEU A 306 17.63 -9.85 -12.96
CA LEU A 306 17.33 -9.98 -14.38
C LEU A 306 18.62 -10.22 -15.21
N LYS A 307 19.70 -9.48 -14.91
CA LYS A 307 20.99 -9.62 -15.61
C LYS A 307 21.63 -11.01 -15.40
N GLN A 308 21.40 -11.64 -14.25
CA GLN A 308 21.91 -12.97 -13.94
C GLN A 308 21.19 -14.09 -14.70
N ILE A 309 20.04 -13.82 -15.33
CA ILE A 309 19.30 -14.84 -16.07
C ILE A 309 19.99 -15.12 -17.40
N VAL A 310 20.20 -16.40 -17.69
CA VAL A 310 20.67 -16.85 -19.00
C VAL A 310 19.49 -16.74 -19.98
N PRO A 311 19.61 -15.98 -21.09
CA PRO A 311 18.53 -15.86 -22.07
C PRO A 311 18.09 -17.22 -22.61
N ARG A 312 16.80 -17.39 -22.88
CA ARG A 312 16.26 -18.57 -23.55
C ARG A 312 16.83 -18.66 -24.97
N SER A 313 17.86 -19.49 -25.17
CA SER A 313 18.36 -19.81 -26.52
C SER A 313 17.57 -20.96 -27.14
N ALA A 314 17.50 -21.01 -28.47
CA ALA A 314 16.88 -22.13 -29.20
C ALA A 314 17.48 -23.50 -28.80
N GLU A 315 18.77 -23.53 -28.44
CA GLU A 315 19.47 -24.73 -27.97
C GLU A 315 19.01 -25.20 -26.57
N SER A 316 18.64 -24.28 -25.67
CA SER A 316 18.12 -24.64 -24.34
C SER A 316 16.74 -25.33 -24.43
N GLN A 317 15.88 -24.85 -25.34
CA GLN A 317 14.58 -25.47 -25.63
C GLN A 317 14.72 -26.85 -26.29
N GLN A 318 15.80 -27.08 -27.05
CA GLN A 318 16.10 -28.39 -27.63
C GLN A 318 16.63 -29.39 -26.60
N ARG A 319 17.46 -28.95 -25.63
CA ARG A 319 17.95 -29.83 -24.56
C ARG A 319 16.83 -30.34 -23.64
N ASP A 320 15.89 -29.48 -23.26
CA ASP A 320 14.76 -29.90 -22.42
C ASP A 320 13.79 -30.83 -23.17
N LYS A 321 13.62 -30.68 -24.51
CA LYS A 321 12.84 -31.63 -25.34
C LYS A 321 13.50 -33.01 -25.48
N VAL A 322 14.83 -33.07 -25.49
CA VAL A 322 15.57 -34.35 -25.59
C VAL A 322 15.53 -35.12 -24.25
N ALA A 323 15.48 -34.43 -23.12
CA ALA A 323 15.38 -35.04 -21.79
C ALA A 323 14.01 -35.70 -21.48
N THR A 324 12.97 -35.39 -22.27
CA THR A 324 11.61 -35.95 -22.10
C THR A 324 11.31 -37.21 -22.91
N PHE A 325 12.24 -37.74 -23.70
CA PHE A 325 12.05 -39.05 -24.32
C PHE A 325 12.42 -40.16 -23.32
N PRO A 326 11.50 -41.09 -22.95
CA PRO A 326 11.90 -42.29 -22.24
C PRO A 326 12.84 -43.06 -23.17
N LYS A 327 14.00 -43.48 -22.65
CA LYS A 327 14.80 -44.52 -23.31
C LYS A 327 13.91 -45.76 -23.44
N LEU A 328 13.37 -45.98 -24.63
CA LEU A 328 12.82 -47.27 -25.03
C LEU A 328 13.99 -48.26 -25.02
N ALA A 329 13.94 -49.19 -24.08
CA ALA A 329 14.72 -50.42 -24.06
C ALA A 329 13.73 -51.58 -24.14
#